data_AF-A0A0M3JZM6-F1
#
_entry.id   AF-A0A0M3JZM6-F1
#
_cell.length_a   1.000
_cell.length_b   1.000
_cell.length_c   1.000
_cell.angle_alpha   90.00
_cell.angle_beta   90.00
_cell.angle_gamma   90.00
#
_symmetry.space_group_name_H-M   'P 1'
#
loop_
_entity.id
_entity.type
_entity.pdbx_description
1 polymer ?
#
loop_
_entity_poly.entity_id
_entity_poly.type
_entity_poly.pdbx_seq_one_letter_code
_entity_poly.pdbx_strand_id
1 'polypeptide(L)'
;MPKKGESEDDDDVSITDDVRGADYYHGLIPKTDVEPLLKKEGDFLLRKTELKPDVLWTFSLGEIVLAISVRHENGVRHFMVNQDADGSFYCEHHHEKSVSDLVSFYTTTKTPLSSSSGVRLKRPIERPQWLLNHDAIRLVKKLGEGAFEMKSGKTLLLQDTPASVTKLVVHGCWAKSPNDRPEFSKIVKTLKAK
;
A
#
# COMPACT_ATOMS: atom_id res chain seq x y z
N MET A 1 -40.85 8.25 18.19
CA MET A 1 -39.51 7.62 18.12
C MET A 1 -38.63 8.49 17.23
N PRO A 2 -37.63 9.20 17.75
CA PRO A 2 -36.73 9.96 16.91
C PRO A 2 -35.75 9.02 16.20
N LYS A 3 -35.51 9.27 14.91
CA LYS A 3 -34.55 8.54 14.09
C LYS A 3 -33.14 8.84 14.60
N LYS A 4 -32.42 7.76 14.93
CA LYS A 4 -31.00 7.75 15.30
C LYS A 4 -30.20 8.42 14.18
N GLY A 5 -29.49 9.49 14.53
CA GLY A 5 -28.56 10.17 13.64
C GLY A 5 -27.54 9.18 13.11
N GLU A 6 -27.33 9.23 11.80
CA GLU A 6 -26.18 8.65 11.15
C GLU A 6 -24.96 9.38 11.72
N SER A 7 -24.14 8.66 12.48
CA SER A 7 -22.86 9.14 12.97
C SER A 7 -21.98 9.35 11.75
N GLU A 8 -21.55 10.61 11.60
CA GLU A 8 -20.47 11.04 10.72
C GLU A 8 -19.28 10.09 10.90
N ASP A 9 -18.82 9.51 9.79
CA ASP A 9 -17.62 8.68 9.76
C ASP A 9 -16.45 9.54 10.27
N ASP A 10 -15.97 9.24 11.49
CA ASP A 10 -14.76 9.81 12.07
C ASP A 10 -13.63 9.72 11.04
N ASP A 11 -13.09 10.87 10.63
CA ASP A 11 -11.85 10.98 9.88
C ASP A 11 -10.69 10.53 10.78
N ASP A 12 -10.53 9.22 10.92
CA ASP A 12 -9.35 8.57 11.51
C ASP A 12 -8.14 9.01 10.68
N VAL A 13 -7.32 9.91 11.23
CA VAL A 13 -6.06 10.34 10.62
C VAL A 13 -5.24 9.09 10.37
N SER A 14 -5.10 8.72 9.12
CA SER A 14 -4.41 7.48 8.77
C SER A 14 -2.94 7.69 9.09
N ILE A 15 -2.31 6.72 9.76
CA ILE A 15 -0.84 6.64 9.98
C ILE A 15 0.01 6.80 8.69
N THR A 16 -0.65 6.90 7.53
CA THR A 16 -0.04 7.04 6.22
C THR A 16 -0.27 8.38 5.56
N ASP A 17 -1.01 9.31 6.18
CA ASP A 17 -1.38 10.58 5.56
C ASP A 17 -0.16 11.41 5.14
N ASP A 18 0.93 11.38 5.91
CA ASP A 18 2.18 12.09 5.64
C ASP A 18 3.04 11.42 4.54
N VAL A 19 2.82 10.14 4.25
CA VAL A 19 3.60 9.35 3.27
C VAL A 19 2.79 8.90 2.05
N ARG A 20 1.48 9.18 1.98
CA ARG A 20 0.60 8.80 0.87
C ARG A 20 1.09 9.26 -0.50
N GLY A 21 1.74 10.43 -0.56
CA GLY A 21 2.31 11.00 -1.78
C GLY A 21 3.78 10.68 -2.02
N ALA A 22 4.43 9.93 -1.13
CA ALA A 22 5.86 9.65 -1.23
C ALA A 22 6.15 8.57 -2.27
N ASP A 23 7.17 8.79 -3.11
CA ASP A 23 7.51 7.86 -4.19
C ASP A 23 7.93 6.47 -3.66
N TYR A 24 8.49 6.41 -2.45
CA TYR A 24 8.90 5.18 -1.79
C TYR A 24 7.76 4.45 -1.07
N TYR A 25 6.54 4.98 -1.06
CA TYR A 25 5.40 4.36 -0.39
C TYR A 25 4.58 3.49 -1.35
N HIS A 26 4.53 2.18 -1.09
CA HIS A 26 3.92 1.18 -1.97
C HIS A 26 2.57 0.66 -1.51
N GLY A 27 2.04 1.16 -0.39
CA GLY A 27 0.78 0.66 0.18
C GLY A 27 0.88 -0.82 0.57
N LEU A 28 -0.20 -1.57 0.38
CA LEU A 28 -0.25 -3.01 0.68
C LEU A 28 0.46 -3.79 -0.44
N ILE A 29 1.69 -4.22 -0.16
CA ILE A 29 2.46 -5.11 -1.05
C ILE A 29 3.08 -6.27 -0.23
N PRO A 30 2.89 -7.53 -0.64
CA PRO A 30 3.49 -8.69 0.03
C PRO A 30 5.02 -8.69 -0.05
N LYS A 31 5.68 -9.35 0.91
CA LYS A 31 7.16 -9.47 0.93
C LYS A 31 7.71 -10.08 -0.37
N THR A 32 7.04 -11.10 -0.90
CA THR A 32 7.42 -11.80 -2.14
C THR A 32 7.49 -10.87 -3.35
N ASP A 33 6.65 -9.84 -3.38
CA ASP A 33 6.56 -8.90 -4.49
C ASP A 33 7.54 -7.73 -4.31
N VAL A 34 7.94 -7.45 -3.08
CA VAL A 34 8.94 -6.43 -2.72
C VAL A 34 10.36 -6.87 -3.05
N GLU A 35 10.70 -8.12 -2.74
CA GLU A 35 12.05 -8.68 -2.94
C GLU A 35 12.66 -8.42 -4.34
N PRO A 36 11.94 -8.66 -5.46
CA PRO A 36 12.47 -8.41 -6.80
C PRO A 36 12.61 -6.92 -7.15
N LEU A 37 11.94 -6.02 -6.43
CA LEU A 37 12.04 -4.57 -6.64
C LEU A 37 13.35 -4.01 -6.10
N LEU A 38 13.87 -4.57 -5.00
CA LEU A 38 15.06 -4.06 -4.31
C LEU A 38 16.33 -4.74 -4.84
N LYS A 39 17.02 -4.08 -5.78
CA LYS A 39 18.09 -4.71 -6.58
C LYS A 39 19.49 -4.44 -6.04
N LYS A 40 19.74 -3.23 -5.58
CA LYS A 40 21.05 -2.73 -5.16
C LYS A 40 21.09 -2.49 -3.65
N GLU A 41 22.28 -2.61 -3.06
CA GLU A 41 22.51 -2.41 -1.63
C GLU A 41 21.96 -1.06 -1.12
N GLY A 42 21.03 -1.08 -0.18
CA GLY A 42 20.33 0.09 0.36
C GLY A 42 19.17 0.62 -0.51
N ASP A 43 18.75 -0.10 -1.56
CA ASP A 43 17.44 0.12 -2.18
C ASP A 43 16.36 -0.16 -1.13
N PHE A 44 15.39 0.73 -0.99
CA PHE A 44 14.34 0.58 0.00
C PHE A 44 12.97 1.06 -0.48
N LEU A 45 11.94 0.55 0.18
CA LEU A 45 10.57 1.05 0.08
C LEU A 45 9.84 0.92 1.42
N LEU A 46 8.77 1.69 1.57
CA LEU A 46 7.83 1.65 2.68
C LEU A 46 6.55 0.96 2.23
N ARG A 47 6.02 0.05 3.05
CA ARG A 47 4.79 -0.69 2.75
C ARG A 47 3.90 -0.87 3.98
N LYS A 48 2.60 -1.00 3.76
CA LYS A 48 1.63 -1.52 4.73
C LYS A 48 1.82 -3.03 4.87
N THR A 49 1.70 -3.55 6.09
CA THR A 49 1.76 -4.98 6.40
C THR A 49 0.74 -5.29 7.49
N GLU A 50 0.08 -6.44 7.39
CA GLU A 50 -0.78 -6.94 8.46
C GLU A 50 0.09 -7.59 9.52
N LEU A 51 -0.10 -7.21 10.79
CA LEU A 51 0.52 -7.92 11.90
C LEU A 51 -0.23 -9.23 12.14
N LYS A 52 0.56 -10.29 12.30
CA LYS A 52 0.04 -11.55 12.80
C LYS A 52 0.09 -11.53 14.34
N PRO A 53 -0.93 -12.10 15.02
CA PRO A 53 -1.07 -12.07 16.48
C PRO A 53 0.11 -12.68 17.24
N ASP A 54 0.93 -13.50 16.59
CA ASP A 54 2.06 -14.22 17.19
C ASP A 54 3.32 -13.36 17.35
N VAL A 55 3.40 -12.18 16.72
CA VAL A 55 4.67 -11.43 16.61
C VAL A 55 4.79 -10.24 17.57
N LEU A 56 3.69 -9.54 17.89
CA LEU A 56 3.72 -8.40 18.81
C LEU A 56 2.43 -8.30 19.64
N TRP A 57 2.56 -8.34 20.97
CA TRP A 57 1.42 -8.31 21.90
C TRP A 57 0.75 -6.93 22.03
N THR A 58 1.40 -5.89 21.52
CA THR A 58 0.98 -4.48 21.65
C THR A 58 -0.05 -4.05 20.62
N PHE A 59 -0.25 -4.82 19.55
CA PHE A 59 -1.16 -4.47 18.45
C PHE A 59 -2.36 -5.41 18.40
N SER A 60 -3.53 -4.86 18.07
CA SER A 60 -4.76 -5.62 17.91
C SER A 60 -4.72 -6.45 16.61
N LEU A 61 -5.35 -7.62 16.63
CA LEU A 61 -5.49 -8.50 15.47
C LEU A 61 -6.07 -7.75 14.26
N GLY A 62 -5.30 -7.63 13.18
CA GLY A 62 -5.73 -6.96 11.95
C GLY A 62 -5.32 -5.48 11.84
N GLU A 63 -4.54 -4.95 12.78
CA GLU A 63 -3.96 -3.61 12.64
C GLU A 63 -2.94 -3.57 11.50
N ILE A 64 -3.14 -2.61 10.60
CA ILE A 64 -2.24 -2.33 9.49
C ILE A 64 -1.08 -1.51 10.06
N VAL A 65 0.12 -2.06 10.02
CA VAL A 65 1.34 -1.34 10.39
C VAL A 65 2.22 -1.07 9.17
N LEU A 66 3.19 -0.18 9.36
CA LEU A 66 4.16 0.14 8.33
C LEU A 66 5.45 -0.66 8.52
N ALA A 67 6.07 -1.00 7.39
CA ALA A 67 7.36 -1.67 7.37
C ALA A 67 8.27 -1.07 6.29
N ILE A 68 9.52 -0.80 6.64
CA ILE A 68 10.58 -0.41 5.72
C ILE A 68 11.30 -1.67 5.27
N SER A 69 11.28 -1.94 3.97
CA SER A 69 11.97 -3.07 3.36
C SER A 69 13.22 -2.57 2.66
N VAL A 70 14.37 -3.16 2.94
CA VAL A 70 15.68 -2.70 2.46
C VAL A 70 16.50 -3.86 1.92
N ARG A 71 17.09 -3.69 0.73
CA ARG A 71 18.10 -4.63 0.21
C ARG A 71 19.39 -4.49 1.01
N HIS A 72 19.82 -5.58 1.60
CA HIS A 72 21.11 -5.73 2.29
C HIS A 72 21.88 -6.91 1.69
N GLU A 73 23.18 -7.00 1.96
CA GLU A 73 24.13 -8.00 1.43
C GLU A 73 23.53 -9.42 1.27
N ASN A 74 22.80 -9.89 2.29
CA ASN A 74 22.25 -11.25 2.39
C ASN A 74 20.75 -11.35 2.06
N GLY A 75 20.19 -10.39 1.33
CA GLY A 75 18.78 -10.38 0.91
C GLY A 75 18.01 -9.17 1.42
N VAL A 76 16.69 -9.26 1.41
CA VAL A 76 15.84 -8.15 1.88
C VAL A 76 15.58 -8.29 3.37
N ARG A 77 15.83 -7.21 4.11
CA ARG A 77 15.48 -7.07 5.52
C ARG A 77 14.25 -6.18 5.65
N HIS A 78 13.40 -6.49 6.63
CA HIS A 78 12.16 -5.76 6.89
C HIS A 78 12.16 -5.25 8.32
N PHE A 79 12.02 -3.93 8.47
CA PHE A 79 11.98 -3.24 9.77
C PHE A 79 10.58 -2.71 9.98
N MET A 80 9.96 -3.02 11.11
CA MET A 80 8.66 -2.45 11.45
C MET A 80 8.84 -0.99 11.85
N VAL A 81 7.90 -0.15 11.46
CA VAL A 81 7.77 1.21 11.97
C VAL A 81 6.78 1.14 13.12
N ASN A 82 7.29 1.30 14.33
CA ASN A 82 6.53 1.30 15.56
C ASN A 82 6.12 2.73 15.92
N GLN A 83 5.13 2.86 16.79
CA GLN A 83 4.68 4.11 17.34
C GLN A 83 4.70 4.03 18.88
N ASP A 84 5.27 5.03 19.52
CA ASP A 84 5.28 5.15 20.98
C ASP A 84 3.99 5.82 21.50
N ALA A 85 3.78 5.74 22.82
CA ALA A 85 2.62 6.32 23.48
C ALA A 85 2.52 7.85 23.35
N ASP A 86 3.63 8.52 23.05
CA ASP A 86 3.68 9.96 22.77
C ASP A 86 3.35 10.31 21.31
N GLY A 87 3.12 9.30 20.47
CA GLY A 87 2.80 9.42 19.05
C GLY A 87 4.02 9.43 18.13
N SER A 88 5.25 9.38 18.67
CA SER A 88 6.47 9.36 17.85
C SER A 88 6.69 8.02 17.15
N PHE A 89 7.33 8.06 15.98
CA PHE A 89 7.61 6.88 15.14
C PHE A 89 9.08 6.48 15.19
N TYR A 90 9.33 5.17 15.24
CA TYR A 90 10.69 4.63 15.31
C TYR A 90 10.82 3.24 14.68
N CYS A 91 12.07 2.83 14.41
CA CYS A 91 12.41 1.46 14.03
C CYS A 91 13.21 0.74 15.12
N GLU A 92 14.32 1.35 15.59
CA GLU A 92 15.12 0.85 16.72
C GLU A 92 15.23 1.89 17.85
N HIS A 93 16.09 2.90 17.70
CA HIS A 93 16.45 3.82 18.79
C HIS A 93 16.16 5.29 18.50
N HIS A 94 15.93 5.64 17.23
CA HIS A 94 15.68 7.01 16.81
C HIS A 94 14.20 7.24 16.57
N HIS A 95 13.69 8.33 17.17
CA HIS A 95 12.27 8.68 17.17
C HIS A 95 12.06 9.97 16.38
N GLU A 96 11.01 10.01 15.57
CA GLU A 96 10.60 11.20 14.82
C GLU A 96 9.10 11.44 14.95
N LYS A 97 8.68 12.67 14.63
CA LYS A 97 7.28 13.09 14.75
C LYS A 97 6.38 12.56 13.63
N SER A 98 6.97 12.20 12.49
CA SER A 98 6.28 11.66 11.34
C SER A 98 7.09 10.53 10.70
N VAL A 99 6.43 9.68 9.92
CA VAL A 99 7.10 8.59 9.20
C VAL A 99 7.97 9.16 8.08
N SER A 100 7.52 10.24 7.44
CA SER A 100 8.31 10.99 6.46
C SER A 100 9.61 11.54 7.04
N ASP A 101 9.56 12.13 8.24
CA ASP A 101 10.76 12.63 8.94
C ASP A 101 11.69 11.47 9.33
N LEU A 102 11.14 10.35 9.79
CA LEU A 102 11.91 9.15 10.12
C LEU A 102 12.72 8.64 8.91
N VAL A 103 12.06 8.50 7.76
CA VAL A 103 12.73 8.07 6.51
C VAL A 103 13.76 9.12 6.08
N SER A 104 13.42 10.41 6.18
CA SER A 104 14.31 11.52 5.82
C SER A 104 15.57 11.56 6.70
N PHE A 105 15.45 11.29 8.00
CA PHE A 105 16.57 11.18 8.92
C PHE A 105 17.54 10.07 8.50
N TYR A 106 17.05 8.83 8.32
CA TYR A 106 17.90 7.69 7.95
C TYR A 106 18.52 7.81 6.56
N THR A 107 17.82 8.45 5.63
CA THR A 107 18.35 8.71 4.28
C THR A 107 19.38 9.84 4.26
N THR A 108 19.24 10.88 5.08
CA THR A 108 20.14 12.04 5.08
C THR A 108 21.39 11.81 5.91
N THR A 109 21.23 11.35 7.16
CA THR A 109 22.35 11.10 8.07
C THR A 109 23.13 9.83 7.72
N LYS A 110 22.53 8.97 6.87
CA LYS A 110 23.01 7.63 6.56
C LYS A 110 23.16 6.74 7.80
N THR A 111 22.60 7.11 8.96
CA THR A 111 22.59 6.29 10.17
C THR A 111 22.02 4.91 9.85
N PRO A 112 22.60 3.81 10.38
CA PRO A 112 22.04 2.49 10.15
C PRO A 112 20.66 2.37 10.82
N LEU A 113 19.69 1.78 10.12
CA LEU A 113 18.38 1.42 10.69
C LEU A 113 18.53 0.46 11.85
N SER A 114 19.57 -0.37 11.79
CA SER A 114 19.82 -1.36 12.80
C SER A 114 21.29 -1.41 13.16
N SER A 115 21.59 -1.16 14.44
CA SER A 115 22.98 -1.14 14.94
C SER A 115 23.66 -2.49 14.80
N SER A 116 22.89 -3.58 14.97
CA SER A 116 23.38 -4.95 14.88
C SER A 116 23.67 -5.40 13.45
N SER A 117 22.91 -4.91 12.47
CA SER A 117 23.01 -5.35 11.07
C SER A 117 23.68 -4.35 10.13
N GLY A 118 23.84 -3.10 10.55
CA GLY A 118 24.50 -2.06 9.75
C GLY A 118 23.71 -1.58 8.53
N VAL A 119 22.44 -1.99 8.38
CA VAL A 119 21.58 -1.68 7.22
C VAL A 119 21.34 -0.19 7.10
N ARG A 120 21.50 0.39 5.91
CA ARG A 120 21.35 1.85 5.67
C ARG A 120 20.44 2.13 4.48
N LEU A 121 19.62 3.18 4.59
CA LEU A 121 18.81 3.66 3.47
C LEU A 121 19.67 4.46 2.49
N LYS A 122 19.65 4.07 1.23
CA LYS A 122 20.42 4.74 0.18
C LYS A 122 19.51 5.31 -0.90
N ARG A 123 18.69 4.48 -1.54
CA ARG A 123 17.88 4.87 -2.70
C ARG A 123 16.42 4.48 -2.50
N PRO A 124 15.48 5.43 -2.53
CA PRO A 124 14.07 5.10 -2.55
C PRO A 124 13.75 4.38 -3.86
N ILE A 125 12.97 3.30 -3.78
CA ILE A 125 12.40 2.64 -4.94
C ILE A 125 11.03 3.24 -5.20
N GLU A 126 10.92 3.94 -6.32
CA GLU A 126 9.69 4.56 -6.76
C GLU A 126 8.62 3.52 -7.03
N ARG A 127 7.40 3.83 -6.62
CA ARG A 127 6.23 3.03 -6.95
C ARG A 127 5.98 3.10 -8.45
N PRO A 128 5.90 1.96 -9.15
CA PRO A 128 5.55 1.97 -10.56
C PRO A 128 4.17 2.60 -10.76
N GLN A 129 4.04 3.53 -11.69
CA GLN A 129 2.79 4.28 -11.92
C GLN A 129 1.59 3.39 -12.28
N TRP A 130 1.83 2.17 -12.77
CA TRP A 130 0.80 1.17 -13.07
C TRP A 130 0.30 0.40 -11.83
N LEU A 131 0.99 0.48 -10.70
CA LEU A 131 0.56 -0.12 -9.45
C LEU A 131 -0.53 0.78 -8.84
N LEU A 132 -1.77 0.30 -8.78
CA LEU A 132 -2.88 1.11 -8.25
C LEU A 132 -2.67 1.39 -6.76
N ASN A 133 -2.86 2.65 -6.34
CA ASN A 133 -2.86 2.97 -4.91
C ASN A 133 -4.17 2.45 -4.33
N HIS A 134 -4.11 1.55 -3.35
CA HIS A 134 -5.30 1.07 -2.67
C HIS A 134 -6.09 2.20 -1.99
N ASP A 135 -5.43 3.28 -1.57
CA ASP A 135 -6.09 4.45 -0.99
C ASP A 135 -6.86 5.25 -2.07
N ALA A 136 -6.48 5.13 -3.34
CA ALA A 136 -7.20 5.72 -4.48
C ALA A 136 -8.40 4.86 -4.95
N ILE A 137 -8.62 3.70 -4.33
CA ILE A 137 -9.64 2.75 -4.72
C ILE A 137 -10.81 2.78 -3.74
N ARG A 138 -11.97 3.26 -4.19
CA ARG A 138 -13.22 3.09 -3.45
C ARG A 138 -13.98 1.87 -3.93
N LEU A 139 -14.39 1.04 -2.98
CA LEU A 139 -15.19 -0.16 -3.22
C LEU A 139 -16.66 0.25 -3.34
N VAL A 140 -17.17 0.36 -4.56
CA VAL A 140 -18.53 0.90 -4.80
C VAL A 140 -19.59 -0.21 -4.82
N LYS A 141 -19.36 -1.32 -5.51
CA LYS A 141 -20.33 -2.42 -5.62
C LYS A 141 -19.68 -3.75 -6.04
N LYS A 142 -20.18 -4.87 -5.49
CA LYS A 142 -19.83 -6.25 -5.90
C LYS A 142 -20.43 -6.53 -7.29
N LEU A 143 -19.59 -6.85 -8.28
CA LEU A 143 -20.04 -7.14 -9.66
C LEU A 143 -20.01 -8.63 -10.03
N GLY A 144 -19.33 -9.48 -9.25
CA GLY A 144 -19.30 -10.93 -9.52
C GLY A 144 -18.52 -11.73 -8.48
N GLU A 145 -18.65 -13.05 -8.57
CA GLU A 145 -17.90 -14.05 -7.79
C GLU A 145 -17.05 -14.87 -8.76
N GLY A 146 -15.76 -15.07 -8.45
CA GLY A 146 -14.82 -15.82 -9.26
C GLY A 146 -14.17 -16.96 -8.46
N ALA A 147 -13.54 -17.92 -9.16
CA ALA A 147 -12.98 -19.14 -8.57
C ALA A 147 -11.58 -18.99 -7.91
N PHE A 148 -11.02 -17.77 -7.89
CA PHE A 148 -9.80 -17.47 -7.14
C PHE A 148 -10.20 -16.95 -5.75
N GLU A 149 -10.04 -17.82 -4.76
CA GLU A 149 -10.22 -17.64 -3.32
C GLU A 149 -11.37 -16.76 -2.80
N MET A 150 -12.19 -17.45 -2.00
CA MET A 150 -13.37 -17.07 -1.24
C MET A 150 -13.22 -15.81 -0.36
N LYS A 151 -13.11 -14.61 -0.97
CA LYS A 151 -13.54 -13.33 -0.39
C LYS A 151 -14.20 -12.51 -1.50
N SER A 152 -15.51 -12.27 -1.35
CA SER A 152 -16.39 -11.53 -2.26
C SER A 152 -15.66 -10.46 -3.10
N GLY A 153 -15.50 -10.72 -4.42
CA GLY A 153 -14.84 -9.82 -5.35
C GLY A 153 -15.53 -8.46 -5.43
N LYS A 154 -14.90 -7.42 -4.90
CA LYS A 154 -15.39 -6.04 -4.96
C LYS A 154 -14.69 -5.31 -6.12
N THR A 155 -15.45 -4.48 -6.84
CA THR A 155 -14.92 -3.70 -7.97
C THR A 155 -14.12 -2.52 -7.47
N LEU A 156 -12.89 -2.39 -7.95
CA LEU A 156 -11.98 -1.30 -7.64
C LEU A 156 -12.16 -0.20 -8.69
N LEU A 157 -12.73 0.94 -8.31
CA LEU A 157 -12.74 2.14 -9.16
C LEU A 157 -11.72 3.14 -8.60
N LEU A 158 -10.82 3.61 -9.45
CA LEU A 158 -9.93 4.71 -9.11
C LEU A 158 -10.74 6.01 -9.01
N GLN A 159 -10.49 6.80 -7.97
CA GLN A 159 -10.89 8.21 -7.94
C GLN A 159 -10.39 8.86 -9.25
N ASP A 160 -11.31 9.48 -9.99
CA ASP A 160 -11.09 10.16 -11.28
C ASP A 160 -11.01 9.29 -12.54
N THR A 161 -11.47 8.03 -12.49
CA THR A 161 -11.61 7.23 -13.72
C THR A 161 -12.63 7.87 -14.68
N PRO A 162 -12.25 8.25 -15.93
CA PRO A 162 -13.18 8.86 -16.88
C PRO A 162 -14.38 7.95 -17.13
N ALA A 163 -15.59 8.52 -17.22
CA ALA A 163 -16.84 7.75 -17.34
C ALA A 163 -16.83 6.69 -18.47
N SER A 164 -16.10 6.96 -19.56
CA SER A 164 -15.94 6.00 -20.65
C SER A 164 -15.07 4.79 -20.29
N VAL A 165 -14.05 4.98 -19.45
CA VAL A 165 -13.19 3.90 -18.93
C VAL A 165 -13.99 3.08 -17.93
N THR A 166 -14.76 3.73 -17.05
CA THR A 166 -15.70 3.06 -16.15
C THR A 166 -16.70 2.21 -16.93
N LYS A 167 -17.28 2.72 -18.01
CA LYS A 167 -18.22 1.95 -18.84
C LYS A 167 -17.58 0.72 -19.49
N LEU A 168 -16.38 0.88 -20.06
CA LEU A 168 -15.64 -0.21 -20.68
C LEU A 168 -15.30 -1.31 -19.67
N VAL A 169 -14.79 -0.92 -18.50
CA VAL A 169 -14.34 -1.85 -17.46
C VAL A 169 -15.53 -2.52 -16.76
N VAL A 170 -16.51 -1.74 -16.29
CA VAL A 170 -17.66 -2.23 -15.50
C VAL A 170 -18.67 -2.99 -16.36
N HIS A 171 -18.98 -2.51 -17.55
CA HIS A 171 -20.03 -3.13 -18.39
C HIS A 171 -19.47 -4.04 -19.49
N GLY A 172 -18.24 -3.79 -19.96
CA GLY A 172 -17.61 -4.61 -21.01
C GLY A 172 -16.79 -5.75 -20.43
N CYS A 173 -15.67 -5.44 -19.75
CA CYS A 173 -14.71 -6.44 -19.28
C CYS A 173 -15.31 -7.43 -18.27
N TRP A 174 -16.28 -6.98 -17.47
CA TRP A 174 -17.02 -7.80 -16.50
C TRP A 174 -18.42 -8.23 -16.97
N ALA A 175 -18.67 -8.27 -18.28
CA ALA A 175 -19.93 -8.81 -18.80
C ALA A 175 -20.17 -10.26 -18.31
N LYS A 176 -21.43 -10.56 -17.98
CA LYS A 176 -21.86 -11.88 -17.45
C LYS A 176 -21.53 -13.00 -18.44
N SER A 177 -21.81 -12.79 -19.71
CA SER A 177 -21.45 -13.73 -20.77
C SER A 177 -19.99 -13.49 -21.18
N PRO A 178 -19.14 -14.54 -21.23
CA PRO A 178 -17.75 -14.41 -21.66
C PRO A 178 -17.61 -13.83 -23.07
N ASN A 179 -18.55 -14.14 -23.97
CA ASN A 179 -18.54 -13.68 -25.37
C ASN A 179 -18.81 -12.17 -25.53
N ASP A 180 -19.43 -11.54 -24.52
CA ASP A 180 -19.71 -10.11 -24.53
C ASP A 180 -18.51 -9.28 -24.05
N ARG A 181 -17.47 -9.95 -23.53
CA ARG A 181 -16.27 -9.28 -23.04
C ARG A 181 -15.40 -8.84 -24.22
N PRO A 182 -14.93 -7.58 -24.23
CA PRO A 182 -14.09 -7.09 -25.29
C PRO A 182 -12.73 -7.80 -25.27
N GLU A 183 -12.18 -8.06 -26.45
CA GLU A 183 -10.80 -8.52 -26.54
C GLU A 183 -9.82 -7.49 -25.99
N PHE A 184 -8.72 -7.99 -25.44
CA PHE A 184 -7.64 -7.16 -24.90
C PHE A 184 -7.11 -6.14 -25.92
N SER A 185 -7.06 -6.53 -27.20
CA SER A 185 -6.68 -5.66 -28.32
C SER A 185 -7.58 -4.41 -28.45
N LYS A 186 -8.88 -4.57 -28.24
CA LYS A 186 -9.89 -3.49 -28.29
C LYS A 186 -9.82 -2.63 -27.03
N ILE A 187 -9.59 -3.23 -25.87
CA ILE A 187 -9.41 -2.51 -24.60
C ILE A 187 -8.22 -1.56 -24.71
N VAL A 188 -7.05 -2.07 -25.10
CA VAL A 188 -5.81 -1.28 -25.23
C VAL A 188 -5.98 -0.12 -26.22
N LYS A 189 -6.60 -0.36 -27.38
CA LYS A 189 -6.88 0.71 -28.36
C LYS A 189 -7.78 1.79 -27.79
N THR A 190 -8.82 1.41 -27.04
CA THR A 190 -9.77 2.36 -26.44
C THR A 190 -9.12 3.21 -25.35
N LEU A 191 -8.23 2.61 -24.55
CA LEU A 191 -7.50 3.30 -23.49
C LEU A 191 -6.40 4.21 -24.04
N LYS A 192 -5.74 3.85 -25.15
CA LYS A 192 -4.72 4.69 -25.80
C LYS A 192 -5.27 5.88 -26.58
N ALA A 193 -6.57 5.86 -26.89
CA ALA A 193 -7.24 6.90 -27.66
C ALA A 193 -7.86 8.02 -26.78
N LYS A 194 -7.60 7.99 -25.48
CA LYS A 194 -8.08 8.93 -24.46
C LYS A 194 -6.90 9.46 -23.68
#